data_AF-A0A2M8ADU7-F1
#
_entry.id   AF-A0A2M8ADU7-F1
#
_cell.length_a   1.000
_cell.length_b   1.000
_cell.length_c   1.000
_cell.angle_alpha   90.00
_cell.angle_beta   90.00
_cell.angle_gamma   90.00
#
_symmetry.space_group_name_H-M   'P 1'
#
loop_
_entity.id
_entity.type
_entity.pdbx_description
1 polymer ?
#
loop_
_entity_poly.entity_id
_entity_poly.type
_entity_poly.pdbx_seq_one_letter_code
_entity_poly.pdbx_strand_id
1 'polypeptide(L)'
;MNKRWLKVEFNIIAFIFFVWLASPNECSALVGKIQENKNPRLANYYLKWSLSDAETEKLAKWDLLILDMEVQENSRSNLIKLRQLNPNIIILAYITSEEIRSDIINNRDAKLRRILFNEIRENWWLNDNLSNRLSSWPNTWLINLTNQAPASDGERWNTILPKFVKNNILSSGLWDGVFYDNIWHDISWINKGIIDINNDGSIESSAEINSQWIDGVMTMLKNSQLLFGDDFVIMANGSSYDRYQPYSNGIMFENFPTPWEKSGRWQEVLQSYFRVKELNKKPHLSVINSSSKNEKDYLKMRNGLVSSLLTDAYFSFDYDMTDHGQTWWYDEYDYYLGAPLNEAYRTDGPGVDYPQGIWRRDFANGSVYLNSYYQEKIVVLPNRFRKLSGSQDNIVNDGGLVSYLVLGPGDGILLKNIFEIYNLGLLNNVNYEIYSHDLKKIRNYSFFNKYYKNLSRLALDKNGEAKSTAKNISADVNGDKKSEKIYDANFGKESNINIIDAARNKLIGSFPAYNKEFRCGLRVAVADIDNDGLAEIITVPAYGGPHLKIFDHKGRLKGEIFFNSKNLRANYDVAVADVNNDNLMEILIGIYN
;
A
#
# COMPACT_ATOMS: atom_id res chain seq x y z
N MET A 1 -77.02 -12.77 31.45
CA MET A 1 -76.32 -12.99 32.74
C MET A 1 -75.00 -13.68 32.47
N ASN A 2 -73.91 -13.01 32.85
CA ASN A 2 -72.52 -13.45 33.07
C ASN A 2 -72.12 -14.89 32.67
N LYS A 3 -71.16 -15.00 31.74
CA LYS A 3 -70.20 -16.10 31.78
C LYS A 3 -68.77 -15.54 31.82
N ARG A 4 -68.10 -15.92 32.91
CA ARG A 4 -66.74 -15.58 33.31
C ARG A 4 -65.71 -16.13 32.31
N TRP A 5 -64.68 -15.34 32.10
CA TRP A 5 -63.46 -15.64 31.37
C TRP A 5 -62.59 -16.64 32.16
N LEU A 6 -62.20 -17.74 31.51
CA LEU A 6 -61.04 -18.55 31.90
C LEU A 6 -59.81 -17.93 31.22
N LYS A 7 -58.89 -17.39 32.03
CA LYS A 7 -57.54 -17.04 31.61
C LYS A 7 -56.74 -18.33 31.43
N VAL A 8 -56.27 -18.58 30.22
CA VAL A 8 -55.17 -19.52 29.95
C VAL A 8 -53.95 -18.67 29.63
N GLU A 9 -52.95 -18.73 30.50
CA GLU A 9 -51.66 -18.07 30.30
C GLU A 9 -50.84 -18.86 29.26
N PHE A 10 -50.59 -18.23 28.11
CA PHE A 10 -49.58 -18.70 27.16
C PHE A 10 -48.22 -18.13 27.58
N ASN A 11 -47.35 -19.00 28.10
CA ASN A 11 -45.93 -18.71 28.25
C ASN A 11 -45.28 -18.64 26.86
N ILE A 12 -45.07 -17.44 26.33
CA ILE A 12 -44.23 -17.22 25.16
C ILE A 12 -42.77 -17.26 25.64
N ILE A 13 -42.13 -18.42 25.47
CA ILE A 13 -40.67 -18.52 25.52
C ILE A 13 -40.17 -17.87 24.22
N ALA A 14 -39.68 -16.63 24.34
CA ALA A 14 -38.98 -15.94 23.27
C ALA A 14 -37.62 -16.63 23.05
N PHE A 15 -37.57 -17.58 22.12
CA PHE A 15 -36.31 -18.00 21.51
C PHE A 15 -35.81 -16.86 20.62
N ILE A 16 -34.96 -16.00 21.18
CA ILE A 16 -34.15 -15.08 20.39
C ILE A 16 -33.14 -15.95 19.64
N PHE A 17 -33.50 -16.37 18.43
CA PHE A 17 -32.52 -16.76 17.44
C PHE A 17 -31.71 -15.50 17.09
N PHE A 18 -30.51 -15.38 17.68
CA PHE A 18 -29.47 -14.59 17.05
C PHE A 18 -29.13 -15.29 15.73
N VAL A 19 -29.84 -14.93 14.67
CA VAL A 19 -29.32 -15.10 13.31
C VAL A 19 -28.12 -14.15 13.27
N TRP A 20 -26.95 -14.72 13.49
CA TRP A 20 -25.71 -14.10 13.08
C TRP A 20 -25.82 -14.01 11.55
N LEU A 21 -26.31 -12.88 11.05
CA LEU A 21 -26.01 -12.45 9.70
C LEU A 21 -24.50 -12.16 9.72
N ALA A 22 -23.70 -13.22 9.65
CA ALA A 22 -22.45 -13.12 8.94
C ALA A 22 -22.85 -12.62 7.55
N SER A 23 -22.66 -11.32 7.31
CA SER A 23 -22.29 -10.89 5.98
C SER A 23 -21.23 -11.88 5.51
N PRO A 24 -21.45 -12.63 4.42
CA PRO A 24 -20.38 -13.45 3.91
C PRO A 24 -19.31 -12.45 3.49
N ASN A 25 -18.27 -12.33 4.32
CA ASN A 25 -16.98 -11.90 3.84
C ASN A 25 -16.55 -13.00 2.88
N GLU A 26 -17.14 -13.02 1.68
CA GLU A 26 -16.49 -13.60 0.52
C GLU A 26 -15.24 -12.76 0.35
N CYS A 27 -14.16 -13.22 0.99
CA CYS A 27 -12.84 -12.72 0.72
C CYS A 27 -12.58 -13.10 -0.73
N SER A 28 -12.85 -12.17 -1.65
CA SER A 28 -12.58 -12.33 -3.08
C SER A 28 -11.17 -12.87 -3.25
N ALA A 29 -10.99 -13.83 -4.16
CA ALA A 29 -9.66 -14.41 -4.46
C ALA A 29 -8.63 -13.31 -4.78
N LEU A 30 -9.08 -12.18 -5.32
CA LEU A 30 -8.28 -11.00 -5.60
C LEU A 30 -7.82 -10.26 -4.33
N VAL A 31 -8.68 -10.12 -3.32
CA VAL A 31 -8.32 -9.48 -2.04
C VAL A 31 -7.19 -10.26 -1.35
N GLY A 32 -7.20 -11.59 -1.46
CA GLY A 32 -6.11 -12.44 -0.96
C GLY A 32 -4.76 -12.24 -1.65
N LYS A 33 -4.73 -11.69 -2.87
CA LYS A 33 -3.50 -11.41 -3.64
C LYS A 33 -2.86 -10.08 -3.27
N ILE A 34 -3.64 -9.10 -2.81
CA ILE A 34 -3.16 -7.75 -2.52
C ILE A 34 -2.40 -7.75 -1.20
N GLN A 35 -1.11 -7.46 -1.27
CA GLN A 35 -0.23 -7.42 -0.12
C GLN A 35 -0.21 -6.00 0.47
N GLU A 36 -1.23 -5.63 1.23
CA GLU A 36 -1.37 -4.25 1.73
C GLU A 36 -0.16 -3.77 2.55
N ASN A 37 0.48 -4.69 3.27
CA ASN A 37 1.66 -4.43 4.10
C ASN A 37 3.00 -4.52 3.33
N LYS A 38 2.99 -4.82 2.02
CA LYS A 38 4.18 -4.85 1.19
C LYS A 38 4.37 -3.49 0.51
N ASN A 39 5.52 -2.87 0.74
CA ASN A 39 5.96 -1.65 0.06
C ASN A 39 7.46 -1.76 -0.31
N PRO A 40 7.88 -1.32 -1.51
CA PRO A 40 7.04 -0.80 -2.58
C PRO A 40 6.14 -1.88 -3.23
N ARG A 41 4.98 -1.46 -3.75
CA ARG A 41 4.12 -2.28 -4.61
C ARG A 41 4.48 -2.01 -6.05
N LEU A 42 4.82 -3.04 -6.81
CA LEU A 42 5.42 -2.88 -8.13
C LEU A 42 4.49 -3.38 -9.24
N ALA A 43 4.31 -2.56 -10.26
CA ALA A 43 3.65 -2.88 -11.51
C ALA A 43 4.64 -2.90 -12.68
N ASN A 44 4.40 -3.75 -13.68
CA ASN A 44 5.07 -3.66 -14.97
C ASN A 44 4.03 -3.54 -16.08
N TYR A 45 4.12 -2.44 -16.85
CA TYR A 45 3.35 -2.23 -18.05
C TYR A 45 4.17 -2.82 -19.21
N TYR A 46 3.84 -4.06 -19.61
CA TYR A 46 4.67 -4.86 -20.52
C TYR A 46 3.90 -5.25 -21.78
N LEU A 47 4.02 -4.47 -22.85
CA LEU A 47 3.14 -4.57 -24.02
C LEU A 47 3.69 -5.36 -25.21
N LYS A 48 4.73 -6.18 -25.01
CA LYS A 48 5.07 -7.17 -26.03
C LYS A 48 3.96 -8.22 -26.14
N TRP A 49 3.75 -8.70 -27.35
CA TRP A 49 2.68 -9.67 -27.65
C TRP A 49 3.07 -11.12 -27.34
N SER A 50 4.31 -11.36 -26.91
CA SER A 50 4.82 -12.67 -26.51
C SER A 50 5.82 -12.53 -25.37
N LEU A 51 6.06 -13.64 -24.67
CA LEU A 51 6.99 -13.75 -23.56
C LEU A 51 7.98 -14.89 -23.81
N SER A 52 9.27 -14.61 -23.65
CA SER A 52 10.27 -15.66 -23.48
C SER A 52 10.29 -16.20 -22.04
N ASP A 53 10.91 -17.37 -21.83
CA ASP A 53 11.10 -17.93 -20.48
C ASP A 53 11.93 -17.02 -19.57
N ALA A 54 12.94 -16.34 -20.14
CA ALA A 54 13.77 -15.40 -19.39
C ALA A 54 13.00 -14.14 -18.97
N GLU A 55 12.14 -13.60 -19.86
CA GLU A 55 11.25 -12.49 -19.51
C GLU A 55 10.22 -12.92 -18.47
N THR A 56 9.70 -14.14 -18.58
CA THR A 56 8.74 -14.72 -17.63
C THR A 56 9.32 -14.79 -16.21
N GLU A 57 10.55 -15.27 -16.06
CA GLU A 57 11.21 -15.37 -14.75
C GLU A 57 11.50 -14.00 -14.14
N LYS A 58 11.81 -12.99 -14.97
CA LYS A 58 11.95 -11.61 -14.49
C LYS A 58 10.60 -11.03 -14.08
N LEU A 59 9.60 -11.09 -14.96
CA LEU A 59 8.28 -10.49 -14.75
C LEU A 59 7.53 -11.07 -13.54
N ALA A 60 7.82 -12.32 -13.17
CA ALA A 60 7.25 -12.92 -11.95
C ALA A 60 7.59 -12.17 -10.65
N LYS A 61 8.61 -11.30 -10.64
CA LYS A 61 9.00 -10.50 -9.46
C LYS A 61 8.04 -9.34 -9.13
N TRP A 62 7.24 -8.89 -10.10
CA TRP A 62 6.29 -7.80 -9.90
C TRP A 62 5.02 -8.29 -9.19
N ASP A 63 4.31 -7.36 -8.56
CA ASP A 63 3.04 -7.64 -7.88
C ASP A 63 1.85 -7.55 -8.85
N LEU A 64 1.95 -6.66 -9.84
CA LEU A 64 0.94 -6.42 -10.86
C LEU A 64 1.59 -6.38 -12.24
N LEU A 65 0.99 -7.08 -13.21
CA LEU A 65 1.39 -7.04 -14.62
C LEU A 65 0.23 -6.57 -15.47
N ILE A 66 0.50 -5.65 -16.39
CA ILE A 66 -0.39 -5.29 -17.48
C ILE A 66 0.28 -5.81 -18.75
N LEU A 67 -0.30 -6.85 -19.34
CA LEU A 67 0.28 -7.54 -20.51
C LEU A 67 -0.66 -7.40 -21.71
N ASP A 68 -0.11 -7.30 -22.92
CA ASP A 68 -0.96 -7.34 -24.13
C ASP A 68 -1.78 -8.63 -24.16
N MET A 69 -3.08 -8.52 -24.51
CA MET A 69 -3.97 -9.68 -24.55
C MET A 69 -3.45 -10.82 -25.44
N GLU A 70 -2.68 -10.53 -26.48
CA GLU A 70 -2.13 -11.54 -27.40
C GLU A 70 -1.14 -12.49 -26.72
N VAL A 71 -0.58 -12.13 -25.56
CA VAL A 71 0.25 -13.04 -24.75
C VAL A 71 -0.53 -14.32 -24.40
N GLN A 72 -1.86 -14.26 -24.29
CA GLN A 72 -2.71 -15.44 -24.10
C GLN A 72 -2.54 -16.48 -25.21
N GLU A 73 -2.42 -16.05 -26.45
CA GLU A 73 -2.34 -16.94 -27.60
C GLU A 73 -0.89 -17.28 -27.95
N ASN A 74 -0.01 -16.28 -27.88
CA ASN A 74 1.39 -16.42 -28.29
C ASN A 74 2.27 -17.04 -27.21
N SER A 75 1.87 -16.99 -25.93
CA SER A 75 2.70 -17.43 -24.80
C SER A 75 1.88 -17.96 -23.62
N ARG A 76 0.84 -18.75 -23.91
CA ARG A 76 -0.09 -19.31 -22.90
C ARG A 76 0.63 -20.04 -21.75
N SER A 77 1.64 -20.85 -22.07
CA SER A 77 2.44 -21.59 -21.07
C SER A 77 3.18 -20.66 -20.13
N ASN A 78 3.64 -19.51 -20.63
CA ASN A 78 4.38 -18.52 -19.85
C ASN A 78 3.45 -17.77 -18.89
N LEU A 79 2.21 -17.45 -19.29
CA LEU A 79 1.21 -16.93 -18.35
C LEU A 79 0.93 -17.88 -17.19
N ILE A 80 0.84 -19.18 -17.48
CA ILE A 80 0.68 -20.20 -16.43
C ILE A 80 1.92 -20.26 -15.54
N LYS A 81 3.12 -20.22 -16.12
CA LYS A 81 4.41 -20.22 -15.39
C LYS A 81 4.55 -18.98 -14.49
N LEU A 82 4.09 -17.79 -14.91
CA LEU A 82 4.07 -16.58 -14.06
C LEU A 82 3.36 -16.85 -12.74
N ARG A 83 2.18 -17.46 -12.77
CA ARG A 83 1.41 -17.78 -11.56
C ARG A 83 2.03 -18.89 -10.71
N GLN A 84 2.78 -19.80 -11.33
CA GLN A 84 3.53 -20.82 -10.59
C GLN A 84 4.70 -20.20 -9.83
N LEU A 85 5.39 -19.22 -10.43
CA LEU A 85 6.51 -18.51 -9.81
C LEU A 85 6.05 -17.49 -8.76
N ASN A 86 4.93 -16.82 -9.02
CA ASN A 86 4.32 -15.86 -8.10
C ASN A 86 2.79 -16.09 -8.01
N PRO A 87 2.32 -16.88 -7.04
CA PRO A 87 0.90 -17.17 -6.87
C PRO A 87 0.03 -15.95 -6.56
N ASN A 88 0.63 -14.87 -6.05
CA ASN A 88 -0.06 -13.64 -5.66
C ASN A 88 -0.06 -12.58 -6.77
N ILE A 89 0.54 -12.85 -7.93
CA ILE A 89 0.59 -11.88 -9.03
C ILE A 89 -0.81 -11.57 -9.57
N ILE A 90 -1.06 -10.28 -9.78
CA ILE A 90 -2.24 -9.77 -10.48
C ILE A 90 -1.87 -9.56 -11.95
N ILE A 91 -2.61 -10.14 -12.88
CA ILE A 91 -2.33 -10.02 -14.33
C ILE A 91 -3.56 -9.46 -15.04
N LEU A 92 -3.41 -8.29 -15.67
CA LEU A 92 -4.45 -7.60 -16.42
C LEU A 92 -4.17 -7.67 -17.92
N ALA A 93 -5.22 -7.95 -18.71
CA ALA A 93 -5.15 -7.93 -20.17
C ALA A 93 -5.27 -6.50 -20.68
N TYR A 94 -4.23 -5.98 -21.32
CA TYR A 94 -4.24 -4.70 -22.01
C TYR A 94 -5.06 -4.77 -23.30
N ILE A 95 -6.01 -3.85 -23.44
CA ILE A 95 -6.89 -3.72 -24.61
C ILE A 95 -7.15 -2.24 -24.89
N THR A 96 -6.94 -1.81 -26.13
CA THR A 96 -7.32 -0.47 -26.60
C THR A 96 -8.82 -0.38 -26.76
N SER A 97 -9.46 0.57 -26.05
CA SER A 97 -10.93 0.67 -26.02
C SER A 97 -11.49 1.52 -27.16
N GLU A 98 -10.70 2.49 -27.61
CA GLU A 98 -11.16 3.55 -28.53
C GLU A 98 -10.43 3.51 -29.88
N GLU A 99 -9.43 2.63 -30.02
CA GLU A 99 -8.59 2.51 -31.21
C GLU A 99 -8.37 1.06 -31.61
N ILE A 100 -8.34 0.82 -32.91
CA ILE A 100 -8.09 -0.48 -33.53
C ILE A 100 -6.93 -0.36 -34.50
N ARG A 101 -5.92 -1.22 -34.37
CA ARG A 101 -4.79 -1.25 -35.30
C ARG A 101 -5.25 -1.57 -36.72
N SER A 102 -4.77 -0.82 -37.70
CA SER A 102 -5.14 -0.99 -39.12
C SER A 102 -4.38 -2.13 -39.80
N ASP A 103 -3.33 -2.67 -39.18
CA ASP A 103 -2.44 -3.69 -39.74
C ASP A 103 -2.74 -5.13 -39.24
N ILE A 104 -3.81 -5.32 -38.47
CA ILE A 104 -4.15 -6.59 -37.79
C ILE A 104 -4.31 -7.76 -38.76
N ILE A 105 -4.91 -7.54 -39.94
CA ILE A 105 -5.27 -8.61 -40.88
C ILE A 105 -4.04 -9.41 -41.33
N ASN A 106 -2.89 -8.75 -41.47
CA ASN A 106 -1.67 -9.36 -41.99
C ASN A 106 -0.70 -9.85 -40.89
N ASN A 107 -0.96 -9.52 -39.63
CA ASN A 107 -0.05 -9.82 -38.53
C ASN A 107 -0.37 -11.19 -37.90
N ARG A 108 0.50 -12.19 -38.09
CA ARG A 108 0.26 -13.58 -37.64
C ARG A 108 0.01 -13.69 -36.13
N ASP A 109 0.64 -12.84 -35.34
CA ASP A 109 0.62 -12.87 -33.87
C ASP A 109 -0.57 -12.09 -33.27
N ALA A 110 -1.50 -11.60 -34.11
CA ALA A 110 -2.67 -10.79 -33.75
C ALA A 110 -3.98 -11.60 -33.67
N LYS A 111 -3.98 -12.79 -33.04
CA LYS A 111 -5.14 -13.70 -33.13
C LYS A 111 -6.38 -13.14 -32.43
N LEU A 112 -6.25 -12.66 -31.20
CA LEU A 112 -7.39 -12.08 -30.46
C LEU A 112 -7.86 -10.76 -31.07
N ARG A 113 -6.92 -9.93 -31.54
CA ARG A 113 -7.19 -8.68 -32.26
C ARG A 113 -7.93 -8.94 -33.57
N ARG A 114 -7.61 -10.01 -34.30
CA ARG A 114 -8.39 -10.42 -35.50
C ARG A 114 -9.80 -10.84 -35.15
N ILE A 115 -9.98 -11.60 -34.07
CA ILE A 115 -11.33 -11.98 -33.60
C ILE A 115 -12.14 -10.72 -33.31
N LEU A 116 -11.58 -9.80 -32.52
CA LEU A 116 -12.20 -8.52 -32.21
C LEU A 116 -12.49 -7.68 -33.47
N PHE A 117 -11.52 -7.58 -34.39
CA PHE A 117 -11.66 -6.86 -35.66
C PHE A 117 -12.82 -7.40 -36.51
N ASN A 118 -13.00 -8.71 -36.56
CA ASN A 118 -14.08 -9.34 -37.33
C ASN A 118 -15.48 -9.10 -36.74
N GLU A 119 -15.57 -8.66 -35.49
CA GLU A 119 -16.85 -8.25 -34.89
C GLU A 119 -17.24 -6.82 -35.28
N ILE A 120 -16.29 -6.00 -35.75
CA ILE A 120 -16.52 -4.59 -36.09
C ILE A 120 -17.31 -4.45 -37.38
N ARG A 121 -18.23 -3.48 -37.40
CA ARG A 121 -19.05 -3.11 -38.57
C ARG A 121 -18.55 -1.81 -39.16
N GLU A 122 -18.66 -1.66 -40.48
CA GLU A 122 -18.10 -0.51 -41.20
C GLU A 122 -18.66 0.84 -40.71
N ASN A 123 -19.93 0.87 -40.32
CA ASN A 123 -20.60 2.06 -39.80
C ASN A 123 -20.27 2.38 -38.33
N TRP A 124 -19.39 1.61 -37.68
CA TRP A 124 -18.93 1.89 -36.32
C TRP A 124 -17.61 2.64 -36.26
N TRP A 125 -16.90 2.84 -37.38
CA TRP A 125 -15.72 3.70 -37.37
C TRP A 125 -16.10 5.15 -37.05
N LEU A 126 -15.23 5.84 -36.31
CA LEU A 126 -15.38 7.28 -36.12
C LEU A 126 -14.89 7.99 -37.38
N ASN A 127 -15.76 8.80 -37.98
CA ASN A 127 -15.48 9.42 -39.27
C ASN A 127 -15.58 10.95 -39.21
N ASP A 128 -15.04 11.61 -40.23
CA ASP A 128 -15.43 12.97 -40.57
C ASP A 128 -16.74 13.00 -41.40
N ASN A 129 -17.20 14.20 -41.71
CA ASN A 129 -18.41 14.44 -42.51
C ASN A 129 -18.30 14.00 -43.99
N LEU A 130 -17.14 13.49 -44.40
CA LEU A 130 -16.87 12.92 -45.73
C LEU A 130 -16.67 11.39 -45.66
N SER A 131 -16.98 10.77 -44.51
CA SER A 131 -16.80 9.34 -44.26
C SER A 131 -15.34 8.87 -44.27
N ASN A 132 -14.36 9.76 -44.05
CA ASN A 132 -12.98 9.35 -43.83
C ASN A 132 -12.79 8.92 -42.37
N ARG A 133 -12.17 7.75 -42.16
CA ARG A 133 -11.85 7.24 -40.82
C ARG A 133 -10.83 8.12 -40.13
N LEU A 134 -11.10 8.42 -38.86
CA LEU A 134 -10.21 9.20 -38.01
C LEU A 134 -9.19 8.31 -37.30
N SER A 135 -8.09 8.92 -36.85
CA SER A 135 -6.99 8.25 -36.17
C SER A 135 -6.33 9.23 -35.18
N SER A 136 -5.96 8.75 -33.99
CA SER A 136 -5.19 9.52 -33.01
C SER A 136 -3.75 9.02 -32.87
N TRP A 137 -3.44 7.83 -33.38
CA TRP A 137 -2.11 7.22 -33.31
C TRP A 137 -1.69 6.57 -34.65
N PRO A 138 -0.40 6.54 -35.01
CA PRO A 138 0.04 5.90 -36.24
C PRO A 138 -0.43 4.45 -36.38
N ASN A 139 -0.99 4.12 -37.55
CA ASN A 139 -1.52 2.78 -37.89
C ASN A 139 -2.70 2.32 -37.02
N THR A 140 -3.51 3.25 -36.49
CA THR A 140 -4.79 2.95 -35.84
C THR A 140 -5.96 3.64 -36.56
N TRP A 141 -7.16 3.12 -36.35
CA TRP A 141 -8.43 3.80 -36.62
C TRP A 141 -9.22 3.94 -35.33
N LEU A 142 -9.82 5.12 -35.14
CA LEU A 142 -10.74 5.39 -34.05
C LEU A 142 -12.08 4.69 -34.31
N ILE A 143 -12.65 4.11 -33.26
CA ILE A 143 -13.94 3.45 -33.31
C ILE A 143 -14.96 4.24 -32.49
N ASN A 144 -16.15 4.44 -33.04
CA ASN A 144 -17.18 5.30 -32.48
C ASN A 144 -17.83 4.64 -31.25
N LEU A 145 -17.47 5.12 -30.06
CA LEU A 145 -18.04 4.65 -28.79
C LEU A 145 -19.41 5.23 -28.46
N THR A 146 -19.86 6.26 -29.18
CA THR A 146 -21.07 7.00 -28.82
C THR A 146 -22.32 6.12 -28.94
N ASN A 147 -23.35 6.49 -28.18
CA ASN A 147 -24.68 5.90 -28.35
C ASN A 147 -25.39 6.34 -29.64
N GLN A 148 -24.84 7.35 -30.35
CA GLN A 148 -25.34 7.83 -31.63
C GLN A 148 -24.79 7.07 -32.82
N ALA A 149 -23.69 6.32 -32.65
CA ALA A 149 -23.15 5.45 -33.68
C ALA A 149 -24.27 4.57 -34.28
N PRO A 150 -24.35 4.41 -35.61
CA PRO A 150 -25.35 3.55 -36.22
C PRO A 150 -25.31 2.13 -35.65
N ALA A 151 -26.45 1.63 -35.19
CA ALA A 151 -26.54 0.25 -34.71
C ALA A 151 -26.43 -0.73 -35.88
N SER A 152 -25.83 -1.90 -35.64
CA SER A 152 -25.88 -3.05 -36.55
C SER A 152 -26.32 -4.25 -35.74
N ASP A 153 -27.39 -4.91 -36.16
CA ASP A 153 -28.04 -6.00 -35.41
C ASP A 153 -28.39 -5.65 -33.95
N GLY A 154 -28.71 -4.36 -33.71
CA GLY A 154 -29.02 -3.83 -32.37
C GLY A 154 -27.80 -3.54 -31.49
N GLU A 155 -26.59 -3.79 -32.00
CA GLU A 155 -25.33 -3.63 -31.27
C GLU A 155 -24.53 -2.40 -31.72
N ARG A 156 -23.60 -1.99 -30.86
CA ARG A 156 -22.60 -0.96 -31.11
C ARG A 156 -21.26 -1.39 -30.52
N TRP A 157 -20.20 -0.64 -30.81
CA TRP A 157 -18.89 -0.94 -30.24
C TRP A 157 -18.89 -0.96 -28.70
N ASN A 158 -19.58 -0.02 -28.05
CA ASN A 158 -19.69 0.08 -26.59
C ASN A 158 -20.47 -1.08 -25.92
N THR A 159 -21.10 -1.97 -26.70
CA THR A 159 -21.68 -3.24 -26.22
C THR A 159 -20.84 -4.45 -26.63
N ILE A 160 -20.17 -4.39 -27.79
CA ILE A 160 -19.36 -5.47 -28.33
C ILE A 160 -18.05 -5.67 -27.57
N LEU A 161 -17.31 -4.60 -27.27
CA LEU A 161 -16.03 -4.75 -26.57
C LEU A 161 -16.18 -5.45 -25.20
N PRO A 162 -17.14 -5.09 -24.33
CA PRO A 162 -17.40 -5.83 -23.09
C PRO A 162 -17.75 -7.31 -23.33
N LYS A 163 -18.53 -7.64 -24.38
CA LYS A 163 -18.86 -9.03 -24.72
C LYS A 163 -17.62 -9.81 -25.17
N PHE A 164 -16.76 -9.19 -25.98
CA PHE A 164 -15.49 -9.78 -26.39
C PHE A 164 -14.62 -10.11 -25.18
N VAL A 165 -14.44 -9.18 -24.24
CA VAL A 165 -13.65 -9.41 -23.03
C VAL A 165 -14.23 -10.55 -22.21
N LYS A 166 -15.55 -10.58 -21.99
CA LYS A 166 -16.20 -11.69 -21.31
C LYS A 166 -15.93 -13.04 -21.99
N ASN A 167 -16.13 -13.09 -23.31
CA ASN A 167 -16.15 -14.33 -24.07
C ASN A 167 -14.76 -14.88 -24.40
N ASN A 168 -13.72 -14.04 -24.45
CA ASN A 168 -12.38 -14.44 -24.90
C ASN A 168 -11.27 -14.24 -23.85
N ILE A 169 -11.44 -13.28 -22.93
CA ILE A 169 -10.43 -12.92 -21.92
C ILE A 169 -10.83 -13.50 -20.56
N LEU A 170 -11.97 -13.09 -20.01
CA LEU A 170 -12.45 -13.59 -18.72
C LEU A 170 -12.68 -15.10 -18.75
N SER A 171 -13.34 -15.61 -19.79
CA SER A 171 -13.64 -17.04 -19.96
C SER A 171 -12.39 -17.94 -20.05
N SER A 172 -11.22 -17.37 -20.37
CA SER A 172 -9.99 -18.14 -20.53
C SER A 172 -9.42 -18.63 -19.20
N GLY A 173 -9.83 -17.99 -18.09
CA GLY A 173 -9.36 -18.27 -16.73
C GLY A 173 -7.92 -17.85 -16.45
N LEU A 174 -7.28 -17.09 -17.36
CA LEU A 174 -5.87 -16.71 -17.23
C LEU A 174 -5.65 -15.33 -16.61
N TRP A 175 -6.64 -14.45 -16.66
CA TRP A 175 -6.53 -13.04 -16.32
C TRP A 175 -7.28 -12.72 -15.02
N ASP A 176 -6.75 -11.79 -14.24
CA ASP A 176 -7.43 -11.26 -13.04
C ASP A 176 -8.31 -10.04 -13.37
N GLY A 177 -8.13 -9.47 -14.56
CA GLY A 177 -8.89 -8.32 -15.02
C GLY A 177 -8.50 -7.85 -16.40
N VAL A 178 -9.07 -6.71 -16.78
CA VAL A 178 -8.78 -5.98 -18.01
C VAL A 178 -8.21 -4.61 -17.67
N PHE A 179 -7.24 -4.19 -18.47
CA PHE A 179 -6.74 -2.83 -18.51
C PHE A 179 -7.24 -2.20 -19.82
N TYR A 180 -8.19 -1.29 -19.71
CA TYR A 180 -8.75 -0.55 -20.83
C TYR A 180 -7.93 0.71 -21.08
N ASP A 181 -7.30 0.76 -22.25
CA ASP A 181 -6.55 1.93 -22.69
C ASP A 181 -7.44 2.93 -23.44
N ASN A 182 -6.94 4.16 -23.55
CA ASN A 182 -7.57 5.30 -24.20
C ASN A 182 -8.92 5.72 -23.62
N ILE A 183 -9.24 5.52 -22.34
CA ILE A 183 -10.55 5.94 -21.80
C ILE A 183 -10.62 7.47 -21.71
N TRP A 184 -11.11 8.13 -22.76
CA TRP A 184 -11.16 9.59 -22.85
C TRP A 184 -12.54 10.13 -22.47
N HIS A 185 -12.57 11.33 -21.88
CA HIS A 185 -13.82 12.05 -21.59
C HIS A 185 -14.15 13.11 -22.64
N ASP A 186 -13.22 13.36 -23.56
CA ASP A 186 -13.37 14.32 -24.63
C ASP A 186 -12.55 13.90 -25.85
N ILE A 187 -13.13 14.13 -27.04
CA ILE A 187 -12.50 13.83 -28.33
C ILE A 187 -12.69 14.95 -29.36
N SER A 188 -13.36 16.06 -29.01
CA SER A 188 -13.64 17.16 -29.93
C SER A 188 -12.39 17.87 -30.47
N TRP A 189 -11.21 17.61 -29.89
CA TRP A 189 -9.92 18.10 -30.36
C TRP A 189 -9.39 17.28 -31.55
N ILE A 190 -9.86 16.04 -31.72
CA ILE A 190 -9.49 15.16 -32.85
C ILE A 190 -9.98 15.78 -34.15
N ASN A 191 -9.14 15.73 -35.19
CA ASN A 191 -9.44 16.28 -36.51
C ASN A 191 -9.98 17.73 -36.49
N LYS A 192 -9.52 18.54 -35.52
CA LYS A 192 -9.98 19.93 -35.32
C LYS A 192 -11.50 20.04 -35.10
N GLY A 193 -12.12 19.00 -34.53
CA GLY A 193 -13.56 18.94 -34.27
C GLY A 193 -14.41 18.58 -35.48
N ILE A 194 -13.81 18.25 -36.63
CA ILE A 194 -14.53 17.73 -37.80
C ILE A 194 -14.79 16.24 -37.57
N ILE A 195 -15.88 15.96 -36.85
CA ILE A 195 -16.29 14.63 -36.43
C ILE A 195 -17.79 14.51 -36.70
N ASP A 196 -18.17 13.39 -37.33
CA ASP A 196 -19.55 12.98 -37.57
C ASP A 196 -19.81 11.72 -36.72
N ILE A 197 -20.46 11.89 -35.57
CA ILE A 197 -20.66 10.81 -34.59
C ILE A 197 -21.87 9.93 -34.92
N ASN A 198 -22.71 10.32 -35.88
CA ASN A 198 -23.95 9.60 -36.22
C ASN A 198 -24.00 9.13 -37.70
N ASN A 199 -22.98 9.46 -38.49
CA ASN A 199 -22.83 9.21 -39.92
C ASN A 199 -23.95 9.82 -40.80
N ASP A 200 -24.44 11.02 -40.45
CA ASP A 200 -25.45 11.75 -41.22
C ASP A 200 -24.88 12.78 -42.22
N GLY A 201 -23.55 12.97 -42.20
CA GLY A 201 -22.83 13.92 -43.05
C GLY A 201 -22.72 15.33 -42.47
N SER A 202 -23.23 15.56 -41.26
CA SER A 202 -23.10 16.81 -40.52
C SER A 202 -21.95 16.74 -39.52
N ILE A 203 -21.47 17.90 -39.08
CA ILE A 203 -20.46 18.00 -38.01
C ILE A 203 -21.18 18.42 -36.73
N GLU A 204 -21.10 17.60 -35.68
CA GLU A 204 -21.66 17.97 -34.39
C GLU A 204 -20.87 19.07 -33.68
N SER A 205 -21.51 19.77 -32.76
CA SER A 205 -20.81 20.74 -31.91
C SER A 205 -19.83 20.03 -30.96
N SER A 206 -18.74 20.69 -30.58
CA SER A 206 -17.77 20.11 -29.62
C SER A 206 -18.40 19.68 -28.29
N ALA A 207 -19.42 20.40 -27.82
CA ALA A 207 -20.15 20.06 -26.60
C ALA A 207 -20.95 18.75 -26.77
N GLU A 208 -21.60 18.59 -27.92
CA GLU A 208 -22.35 17.38 -28.25
C GLU A 208 -21.43 16.17 -28.44
N ILE A 209 -20.35 16.33 -29.21
CA ILE A 209 -19.32 15.29 -29.42
C ILE A 209 -18.85 14.73 -28.07
N ASN A 210 -18.39 15.59 -27.15
CA ASN A 210 -17.85 15.15 -25.88
C ASN A 210 -18.94 14.57 -24.96
N SER A 211 -20.14 15.16 -24.94
CA SER A 211 -21.25 14.62 -24.15
C SER A 211 -21.65 13.21 -24.59
N GLN A 212 -21.76 12.98 -25.90
CA GLN A 212 -22.11 11.66 -26.44
C GLN A 212 -20.97 10.66 -26.29
N TRP A 213 -19.71 11.10 -26.35
CA TRP A 213 -18.55 10.25 -26.07
C TRP A 213 -18.55 9.76 -24.62
N ILE A 214 -18.75 10.67 -23.67
CA ILE A 214 -18.88 10.35 -22.24
C ILE A 214 -19.97 9.31 -22.01
N ASP A 215 -21.16 9.50 -22.60
CA ASP A 215 -22.27 8.56 -22.43
C ASP A 215 -21.98 7.20 -23.07
N GLY A 216 -21.23 7.17 -24.18
CA GLY A 216 -20.72 5.97 -24.82
C GLY A 216 -19.75 5.17 -23.95
N VAL A 217 -18.71 5.83 -23.42
CA VAL A 217 -17.73 5.24 -22.49
C VAL A 217 -18.44 4.73 -21.22
N MET A 218 -19.35 5.53 -20.65
CA MET A 218 -20.15 5.12 -19.49
C MET A 218 -20.98 3.87 -19.78
N THR A 219 -21.53 3.74 -20.99
CA THR A 219 -22.29 2.57 -21.42
C THR A 219 -21.39 1.33 -21.47
N MET A 220 -20.19 1.47 -22.05
CA MET A 220 -19.19 0.40 -22.11
C MET A 220 -18.72 -0.06 -20.72
N LEU A 221 -18.41 0.87 -19.82
CA LEU A 221 -17.96 0.55 -18.46
C LEU A 221 -19.07 -0.11 -17.62
N LYS A 222 -20.31 0.37 -17.73
CA LYS A 222 -21.47 -0.28 -17.10
C LYS A 222 -21.67 -1.70 -17.60
N ASN A 223 -21.65 -1.89 -18.92
CA ASN A 223 -21.78 -3.22 -19.53
C ASN A 223 -20.64 -4.15 -19.09
N SER A 224 -19.41 -3.64 -19.03
CA SER A 224 -18.24 -4.38 -18.53
C SER A 224 -18.47 -4.87 -17.10
N GLN A 225 -18.82 -3.97 -16.17
CA GLN A 225 -19.10 -4.33 -14.78
C GLN A 225 -20.20 -5.40 -14.67
N LEU A 226 -21.30 -5.24 -15.43
CA LEU A 226 -22.44 -6.13 -15.40
C LEU A 226 -22.11 -7.53 -15.95
N LEU A 227 -21.19 -7.60 -16.92
CA LEU A 227 -20.78 -8.84 -17.56
C LEU A 227 -19.66 -9.58 -16.81
N PHE A 228 -18.77 -8.86 -16.12
CA PHE A 228 -17.57 -9.45 -15.51
C PHE A 228 -17.78 -9.83 -14.04
N GLY A 229 -18.70 -9.16 -13.34
CA GLY A 229 -18.88 -9.32 -11.89
C GLY A 229 -17.83 -8.56 -11.09
N ASP A 230 -17.85 -8.71 -9.76
CA ASP A 230 -17.00 -7.92 -8.85
C ASP A 230 -15.59 -8.51 -8.65
N ASP A 231 -15.37 -9.78 -8.99
CA ASP A 231 -14.07 -10.45 -8.83
C ASP A 231 -13.07 -10.16 -9.97
N PHE A 232 -13.54 -9.62 -11.10
CA PHE A 232 -12.70 -9.33 -12.25
C PHE A 232 -12.43 -7.83 -12.35
N VAL A 233 -11.15 -7.47 -12.28
CA VAL A 233 -10.70 -6.08 -12.20
C VAL A 233 -10.96 -5.35 -13.51
N ILE A 234 -11.39 -4.09 -13.40
CA ILE A 234 -11.35 -3.13 -14.51
C ILE A 234 -10.40 -2.02 -14.09
N MET A 235 -9.31 -1.82 -14.82
CA MET A 235 -8.42 -0.67 -14.67
C MET A 235 -8.46 0.14 -15.96
N ALA A 236 -8.37 1.47 -15.86
CA ALA A 236 -8.37 2.36 -17.01
C ALA A 236 -7.05 3.14 -17.15
N ASN A 237 -6.65 3.43 -18.39
CA ASN A 237 -5.75 4.54 -18.72
C ASN A 237 -6.54 5.67 -19.40
N GLY A 238 -6.00 6.88 -19.40
CA GLY A 238 -6.62 8.04 -20.03
C GLY A 238 -7.12 9.06 -19.01
N SER A 239 -8.41 9.38 -19.04
CA SER A 239 -8.99 10.49 -18.27
C SER A 239 -9.28 10.14 -16.81
N SER A 240 -8.86 11.01 -15.88
CA SER A 240 -9.23 10.95 -14.46
C SER A 240 -10.66 11.45 -14.16
N TYR A 241 -11.59 11.28 -15.11
CA TYR A 241 -12.94 11.85 -15.09
C TYR A 241 -13.84 11.15 -14.05
N ASP A 242 -14.46 11.92 -13.16
CA ASP A 242 -15.18 11.43 -11.97
C ASP A 242 -16.24 10.36 -12.30
N ARG A 243 -17.02 10.56 -13.37
CA ARG A 243 -18.15 9.66 -13.70
C ARG A 243 -17.70 8.25 -14.08
N TYR A 244 -16.47 8.08 -14.56
CA TYR A 244 -15.92 6.78 -14.93
C TYR A 244 -15.45 5.97 -13.72
N GLN A 245 -15.02 6.65 -12.66
CA GLN A 245 -14.30 6.04 -11.54
C GLN A 245 -15.11 4.97 -10.77
N PRO A 246 -16.43 5.11 -10.54
CA PRO A 246 -17.24 4.08 -9.88
C PRO A 246 -17.32 2.73 -10.62
N TYR A 247 -16.82 2.65 -11.85
CA TYR A 247 -16.78 1.43 -12.66
C TYR A 247 -15.37 0.86 -12.82
N SER A 248 -14.36 1.51 -12.23
CA SER A 248 -12.95 1.14 -12.31
C SER A 248 -12.36 0.91 -10.92
N ASN A 249 -11.50 -0.10 -10.79
CA ASN A 249 -10.68 -0.41 -9.62
C ASN A 249 -9.45 0.50 -9.51
N GLY A 250 -9.18 1.32 -10.51
CA GLY A 250 -8.08 2.28 -10.47
C GLY A 250 -7.75 2.84 -11.85
N ILE A 251 -6.85 3.80 -11.87
CA ILE A 251 -6.34 4.36 -13.12
C ILE A 251 -4.82 4.35 -13.17
N MET A 252 -4.27 4.27 -14.38
CA MET A 252 -2.87 4.58 -14.61
C MET A 252 -2.69 6.08 -14.79
N PHE A 253 -1.76 6.66 -14.03
CA PHE A 253 -1.16 7.96 -14.30
C PHE A 253 0.12 7.74 -15.07
N GLU A 254 0.02 7.75 -16.40
CA GLU A 254 1.11 7.46 -17.33
C GLU A 254 2.08 8.63 -17.47
N ASN A 255 3.36 8.33 -17.72
CA ASN A 255 4.46 9.29 -17.85
C ASN A 255 4.53 10.30 -16.67
N PHE A 256 4.30 9.81 -15.46
CA PHE A 256 4.12 10.60 -14.26
C PHE A 256 5.32 11.56 -13.99
N PRO A 257 5.08 12.83 -13.61
CA PRO A 257 3.77 13.50 -13.54
C PRO A 257 3.09 13.61 -14.92
N THR A 258 1.85 13.12 -15.00
CA THR A 258 1.12 12.95 -16.26
C THR A 258 0.91 14.30 -16.96
N PRO A 259 1.56 14.57 -18.10
CA PRO A 259 1.63 15.93 -18.68
C PRO A 259 0.28 16.53 -19.08
N TRP A 260 -0.70 15.69 -19.42
CA TRP A 260 -2.05 16.08 -19.83
C TRP A 260 -3.07 16.08 -18.68
N GLU A 261 -2.68 15.72 -17.47
CA GLU A 261 -3.54 15.81 -16.30
C GLU A 261 -3.41 17.21 -15.68
N LYS A 262 -4.45 18.05 -15.86
CA LYS A 262 -4.46 19.47 -15.49
C LYS A 262 -3.26 20.21 -16.10
N SER A 263 -2.37 20.81 -15.30
CA SER A 263 -1.15 21.45 -15.79
C SER A 263 0.07 20.51 -15.91
N GLY A 264 -0.10 19.22 -15.60
CA GLY A 264 1.00 18.25 -15.56
C GLY A 264 1.98 18.45 -14.39
N ARG A 265 1.69 19.38 -13.46
CA ARG A 265 2.49 19.58 -12.26
C ARG A 265 2.23 18.44 -11.27
N TRP A 266 3.30 17.90 -10.69
CA TRP A 266 3.29 16.80 -9.71
C TRP A 266 2.14 16.88 -8.69
N GLN A 267 1.94 18.07 -8.12
CA GLN A 267 0.91 18.31 -7.10
C GLN A 267 -0.51 18.13 -7.62
N GLU A 268 -0.79 18.67 -8.80
CA GLU A 268 -2.12 18.66 -9.39
C GLU A 268 -2.50 17.25 -9.86
N VAL A 269 -1.52 16.50 -10.36
CA VAL A 269 -1.65 15.07 -10.70
C VAL A 269 -1.94 14.26 -9.44
N LEU A 270 -1.20 14.46 -8.33
CA LEU A 270 -1.50 13.76 -7.07
C LEU A 270 -2.85 14.14 -6.46
N GLN A 271 -3.28 15.40 -6.57
CA GLN A 271 -4.64 15.78 -6.16
C GLN A 271 -5.69 15.02 -6.97
N SER A 272 -5.47 14.82 -8.28
CA SER A 272 -6.35 13.99 -9.10
C SER A 272 -6.29 12.52 -8.67
N TYR A 273 -5.12 11.98 -8.30
CA TYR A 273 -5.01 10.64 -7.73
C TYR A 273 -5.85 10.48 -6.45
N PHE A 274 -5.73 11.39 -5.47
CA PHE A 274 -6.49 11.27 -4.23
C PHE A 274 -7.99 11.41 -4.48
N ARG A 275 -8.40 12.32 -5.39
CA ARG A 275 -9.81 12.47 -5.80
C ARG A 275 -10.37 11.19 -6.41
N VAL A 276 -9.70 10.61 -7.41
CA VAL A 276 -10.24 9.42 -8.11
C VAL A 276 -10.19 8.17 -7.24
N LYS A 277 -9.18 8.03 -6.37
CA LYS A 277 -9.08 6.90 -5.43
C LYS A 277 -10.34 6.77 -4.57
N GLU A 278 -10.87 7.87 -4.05
CA GLU A 278 -12.11 7.87 -3.24
C GLU A 278 -13.36 7.48 -4.04
N LEU A 279 -13.34 7.66 -5.37
CA LEU A 279 -14.45 7.33 -6.26
C LEU A 279 -14.32 5.91 -6.86
N ASN A 280 -13.13 5.32 -6.86
CA ASN A 280 -12.86 4.02 -7.46
C ASN A 280 -13.49 2.87 -6.67
N LYS A 281 -13.82 1.79 -7.38
CA LYS A 281 -14.20 0.52 -6.76
C LYS A 281 -13.01 -0.05 -5.98
N LYS A 282 -13.35 -0.78 -4.92
CA LYS A 282 -12.38 -1.64 -4.23
C LYS A 282 -12.23 -2.99 -4.96
N PRO A 283 -11.06 -3.63 -4.91
CA PRO A 283 -9.82 -3.07 -4.35
C PRO A 283 -9.22 -1.99 -5.25
N HIS A 284 -8.43 -1.09 -4.65
CA HIS A 284 -7.74 0.00 -5.36
C HIS A 284 -6.43 -0.48 -5.97
N LEU A 285 -6.27 -0.31 -7.27
CA LEU A 285 -5.13 -0.84 -8.04
C LEU A 285 -4.42 0.21 -8.89
N SER A 286 -4.71 1.51 -8.72
CA SER A 286 -4.11 2.58 -9.52
C SER A 286 -2.58 2.48 -9.61
N VAL A 287 -2.06 2.82 -10.79
CA VAL A 287 -0.63 2.72 -11.12
C VAL A 287 -0.08 4.12 -11.36
N ILE A 288 1.05 4.44 -10.75
CA ILE A 288 1.91 5.55 -11.17
C ILE A 288 2.96 4.93 -12.09
N ASN A 289 2.83 5.18 -13.40
CA ASN A 289 3.84 4.81 -14.38
C ASN A 289 4.67 6.04 -14.70
N SER A 290 5.98 5.96 -14.53
CA SER A 290 6.94 6.99 -14.97
C SER A 290 7.77 6.43 -16.12
N SER A 291 8.25 7.29 -17.01
CA SER A 291 9.05 6.82 -18.13
C SER A 291 10.28 7.70 -18.39
N SER A 292 11.36 7.09 -18.88
CA SER A 292 12.53 7.79 -19.41
C SER A 292 13.26 6.94 -20.44
N LYS A 293 13.68 7.56 -21.54
CA LYS A 293 14.50 6.91 -22.59
C LYS A 293 15.88 6.45 -22.09
N ASN A 294 16.23 6.79 -20.86
CA ASN A 294 17.44 6.40 -20.19
C ASN A 294 17.10 5.56 -18.95
N GLU A 295 17.40 4.26 -18.99
CA GLU A 295 17.27 3.33 -17.85
C GLU A 295 17.93 3.85 -16.57
N LYS A 296 18.98 4.66 -16.70
CA LYS A 296 19.76 5.24 -15.58
C LYS A 296 19.26 6.62 -15.15
N ASP A 297 18.08 7.04 -15.57
CA ASP A 297 17.43 8.25 -15.06
C ASP A 297 16.83 7.98 -13.67
N TYR A 298 17.73 7.81 -12.70
CA TYR A 298 17.35 7.48 -11.33
C TYR A 298 16.55 8.60 -10.66
N LEU A 299 16.71 9.85 -11.12
CA LEU A 299 15.91 10.97 -10.64
C LEU A 299 14.43 10.78 -11.03
N LYS A 300 14.15 10.57 -12.33
CA LYS A 300 12.79 10.33 -12.81
C LYS A 300 12.20 9.05 -12.21
N MET A 301 13.00 7.98 -12.13
CA MET A 301 12.58 6.71 -11.51
C MET A 301 12.22 6.92 -10.03
N ARG A 302 13.09 7.53 -9.22
CA ARG A 302 12.81 7.74 -7.78
C ARG A 302 11.68 8.74 -7.55
N ASN A 303 11.53 9.75 -8.40
CA ASN A 303 10.39 10.66 -8.31
C ASN A 303 9.08 9.89 -8.42
N GLY A 304 8.92 9.05 -9.44
CA GLY A 304 7.75 8.19 -9.60
C GLY A 304 7.58 7.18 -8.47
N LEU A 305 8.66 6.46 -8.11
CA LEU A 305 8.64 5.45 -7.05
C LEU A 305 8.21 6.05 -5.71
N VAL A 306 8.84 7.14 -5.29
CA VAL A 306 8.49 7.78 -4.03
C VAL A 306 7.10 8.38 -4.08
N SER A 307 6.65 8.90 -5.23
CA SER A 307 5.26 9.35 -5.39
C SER A 307 4.25 8.21 -5.21
N SER A 308 4.57 7.01 -5.70
CA SER A 308 3.76 5.81 -5.43
C SER A 308 3.74 5.45 -3.95
N LEU A 309 4.86 5.59 -3.23
CA LEU A 309 4.98 5.29 -1.80
C LEU A 309 4.30 6.34 -0.91
N LEU A 310 4.27 7.61 -1.34
CA LEU A 310 3.48 8.67 -0.70
C LEU A 310 1.97 8.46 -0.90
N THR A 311 1.58 7.55 -1.80
CA THR A 311 0.21 7.12 -2.04
C THR A 311 0.11 5.62 -1.78
N ASP A 312 -0.98 4.97 -2.19
CA ASP A 312 -1.08 3.50 -2.15
C ASP A 312 -1.04 2.88 -3.56
N ALA A 313 -0.48 3.63 -4.53
CA ALA A 313 -0.39 3.21 -5.92
C ALA A 313 0.68 2.12 -6.12
N TYR A 314 0.51 1.31 -7.17
CA TYR A 314 1.60 0.50 -7.69
C TYR A 314 2.54 1.38 -8.52
N PHE A 315 3.84 1.08 -8.52
CA PHE A 315 4.82 1.80 -9.32
C PHE A 315 5.26 1.02 -10.55
N SER A 316 5.33 1.68 -11.70
CA SER A 316 5.91 1.16 -12.94
C SER A 316 6.92 2.15 -13.52
N PHE A 317 8.01 1.64 -14.12
CA PHE A 317 9.00 2.45 -14.83
C PHE A 317 9.45 1.79 -16.13
N ASP A 318 9.35 2.50 -17.25
CA ASP A 318 9.67 2.01 -18.59
C ASP A 318 10.28 3.11 -19.49
N TYR A 319 10.45 2.81 -20.79
CA TYR A 319 11.22 3.65 -21.71
C TYR A 319 10.46 4.94 -22.08
N ASP A 320 9.30 4.83 -22.70
CA ASP A 320 8.36 5.93 -22.97
C ASP A 320 7.02 5.37 -23.47
N MET A 321 6.10 6.26 -23.82
CA MET A 321 4.77 5.93 -24.39
C MET A 321 4.83 5.21 -25.75
N THR A 322 6.02 4.92 -26.29
CA THR A 322 6.20 4.24 -27.59
C THR A 322 6.80 2.84 -27.45
N ASP A 323 7.39 2.52 -26.30
CA ASP A 323 8.00 1.22 -26.01
C ASP A 323 7.87 0.89 -24.52
N HIS A 324 7.07 -0.15 -24.25
CA HIS A 324 6.80 -0.68 -22.91
C HIS A 324 7.38 -2.11 -22.76
N GLY A 325 8.46 -2.45 -23.45
CA GLY A 325 9.05 -3.79 -23.49
C GLY A 325 10.12 -4.07 -22.42
N GLN A 326 10.21 -3.26 -21.35
CA GLN A 326 11.34 -3.25 -20.42
C GLN A 326 11.10 -4.09 -19.16
N THR A 327 12.19 -4.67 -18.64
CA THR A 327 12.21 -5.41 -17.35
C THR A 327 13.25 -4.82 -16.41
N TRP A 328 13.40 -3.49 -16.43
CA TRP A 328 14.36 -2.76 -15.60
C TRP A 328 14.06 -2.98 -14.11
N TRP A 329 15.11 -3.22 -13.33
CA TRP A 329 15.02 -3.53 -11.90
C TRP A 329 15.99 -2.65 -11.13
N TYR A 330 15.54 -2.11 -10.00
CA TYR A 330 16.29 -1.11 -9.24
C TYR A 330 16.53 -1.56 -7.80
N ASP A 331 17.67 -1.18 -7.22
CA ASP A 331 18.08 -1.53 -5.85
C ASP A 331 16.99 -1.16 -4.81
N GLU A 332 16.22 -0.10 -5.05
CA GLU A 332 15.09 0.34 -4.21
C GLU A 332 13.96 -0.69 -4.13
N TYR A 333 13.75 -1.48 -5.19
CA TYR A 333 12.66 -2.45 -5.27
C TYR A 333 12.85 -3.63 -4.32
N ASP A 334 14.11 -3.96 -4.00
CA ASP A 334 14.46 -5.06 -3.10
C ASP A 334 14.34 -4.67 -1.62
N TYR A 335 14.15 -3.38 -1.31
CA TYR A 335 14.00 -2.93 0.07
C TYR A 335 12.55 -2.98 0.56
N TYR A 336 12.25 -3.96 1.42
CA TYR A 336 10.94 -4.10 2.06
C TYR A 336 10.71 -3.05 3.16
N LEU A 337 10.02 -1.96 2.80
CA LEU A 337 9.61 -0.90 3.74
C LEU A 337 8.57 -1.39 4.76
N GLY A 338 7.72 -2.34 4.38
CA GLY A 338 6.64 -2.86 5.24
C GLY A 338 5.38 -2.00 5.23
N ALA A 339 4.54 -2.17 6.26
CA ALA A 339 3.27 -1.46 6.37
C ALA A 339 3.49 0.05 6.58
N PRO A 340 2.65 0.92 5.98
CA PRO A 340 2.68 2.35 6.28
C PRO A 340 2.24 2.60 7.73
N LEU A 341 2.92 3.51 8.42
CA LEU A 341 2.62 3.91 9.80
C LEU A 341 1.75 5.17 9.87
N ASN A 342 1.72 5.94 8.78
CA ASN A 342 0.93 7.15 8.61
C ASN A 342 0.55 7.38 7.15
N GLU A 343 -0.38 8.30 6.93
CA GLU A 343 -0.61 8.93 5.63
C GLU A 343 0.56 9.87 5.29
N ALA A 344 0.77 10.13 4.00
CA ALA A 344 1.79 11.10 3.59
C ALA A 344 1.49 12.50 4.14
N TYR A 345 2.52 13.17 4.62
CA TYR A 345 2.41 14.49 5.24
C TYR A 345 3.61 15.36 4.89
N ARG A 346 3.47 16.66 5.15
CA ARG A 346 4.54 17.63 4.92
C ARG A 346 5.38 17.83 6.17
N THR A 347 6.71 17.81 6.01
CA THR A 347 7.64 18.03 7.12
C THR A 347 7.94 19.52 7.36
N ASP A 348 7.61 20.37 6.40
CA ASP A 348 7.86 21.82 6.45
C ASP A 348 6.64 22.64 6.90
N GLY A 349 5.67 21.97 7.55
CA GLY A 349 4.45 22.56 8.10
C GLY A 349 3.23 22.48 7.18
N PRO A 350 2.02 22.73 7.71
CA PRO A 350 0.83 22.88 6.88
C PRO A 350 1.01 24.14 6.03
N GLY A 351 1.23 23.97 4.73
CA GLY A 351 1.37 25.10 3.83
C GLY A 351 0.12 25.97 3.86
N VAL A 352 0.33 27.28 3.97
CA VAL A 352 -0.69 28.28 3.60
C VAL A 352 -0.93 28.11 2.10
N ASP A 353 -2.06 27.53 1.70
CA ASP A 353 -2.60 27.45 0.33
C ASP A 353 -1.63 27.06 -0.82
N TYR A 354 -0.48 26.44 -0.52
CA TYR A 354 0.53 26.09 -1.51
C TYR A 354 0.75 24.57 -1.55
N PRO A 355 0.58 23.92 -2.72
CA PRO A 355 0.60 22.46 -2.80
C PRO A 355 2.02 21.86 -2.86
N GLN A 356 3.06 22.70 -2.93
CA GLN A 356 4.47 22.27 -2.89
C GLN A 356 4.95 22.12 -1.45
N GLY A 357 5.83 21.16 -1.22
CA GLY A 357 6.35 20.82 0.11
C GLY A 357 7.44 19.75 0.06
N ILE A 358 8.07 19.55 1.22
CA ILE A 358 8.81 18.33 1.50
C ILE A 358 7.84 17.31 2.06
N TRP A 359 7.59 16.29 1.25
CA TRP A 359 6.67 15.21 1.58
C TRP A 359 7.40 14.07 2.24
N ARG A 360 6.76 13.45 3.22
CA ARG A 360 7.24 12.26 3.90
C ARG A 360 6.10 11.27 4.12
N ARG A 361 6.44 9.99 4.09
CA ARG A 361 5.61 8.92 4.65
C ARG A 361 6.49 7.90 5.36
N ASP A 362 6.04 7.43 6.51
CA ASP A 362 6.76 6.44 7.31
C ASP A 362 6.18 5.04 7.15
N PHE A 363 7.09 4.07 7.21
CA PHE A 363 6.82 2.64 7.13
C PHE A 363 7.55 1.92 8.26
N ALA A 364 7.14 0.68 8.53
CA ALA A 364 7.70 -0.14 9.60
C ALA A 364 9.25 -0.23 9.57
N ASN A 365 9.85 -0.31 8.38
CA ASN A 365 11.30 -0.48 8.19
C ASN A 365 12.00 0.75 7.58
N GLY A 366 11.31 1.85 7.33
CA GLY A 366 11.93 3.02 6.72
C GLY A 366 10.99 4.18 6.49
N SER A 367 11.51 5.24 5.89
CA SER A 367 10.76 6.43 5.53
C SER A 367 11.11 6.85 4.12
N VAL A 368 10.18 7.50 3.45
CA VAL A 368 10.43 8.11 2.14
C VAL A 368 10.29 9.61 2.22
N TYR A 369 11.08 10.33 1.42
CA TYR A 369 11.03 11.79 1.32
C TYR A 369 10.99 12.21 -0.14
N LEU A 370 10.22 13.25 -0.46
CA LEU A 370 10.18 13.85 -1.79
C LEU A 370 10.17 15.38 -1.71
N ASN A 371 11.03 16.02 -2.50
CA ASN A 371 11.00 17.46 -2.68
C ASN A 371 10.16 17.84 -3.89
N SER A 372 8.97 18.40 -3.65
CA SER A 372 8.06 18.81 -4.72
C SER A 372 8.21 20.30 -5.11
N TYR A 373 9.15 21.01 -4.49
CA TYR A 373 9.50 22.38 -4.90
C TYR A 373 10.33 22.38 -6.18
N TYR A 374 10.38 23.55 -6.83
CA TYR A 374 11.27 23.81 -7.98
C TYR A 374 12.69 24.24 -7.57
N GLN A 375 13.02 24.16 -6.28
CA GLN A 375 14.32 24.53 -5.74
C GLN A 375 14.83 23.45 -4.78
N GLU A 376 16.15 23.37 -4.63
CA GLU A 376 16.78 22.50 -3.65
C GLU A 376 16.32 22.85 -2.23
N LYS A 377 16.21 21.83 -1.38
CA LYS A 377 15.83 21.95 0.01
C LYS A 377 16.74 21.10 0.90
N ILE A 378 17.10 21.67 2.04
CA ILE A 378 17.77 20.95 3.11
C ILE A 378 16.70 20.48 4.10
N VAL A 379 16.69 19.18 4.39
CA VAL A 379 15.73 18.55 5.31
C VAL A 379 16.52 18.01 6.49
N VAL A 380 16.30 18.56 7.68
CA VAL A 380 16.83 17.98 8.92
C VAL A 380 15.93 16.81 9.31
N LEU A 381 16.53 15.63 9.49
CA LEU A 381 15.78 14.43 9.84
C LEU A 381 15.56 14.41 11.36
N PRO A 382 14.37 14.05 11.85
CA PRO A 382 14.13 13.98 13.29
C PRO A 382 14.96 12.88 13.96
N ASN A 383 15.26 11.83 13.20
CA ASN A 383 15.99 10.65 13.66
C ASN A 383 17.18 10.42 12.73
N ARG A 384 18.13 9.59 13.16
CA ARG A 384 19.17 9.09 12.26
C ARG A 384 18.60 7.99 11.38
N PHE A 385 18.83 8.10 10.08
CA PHE A 385 18.48 7.09 9.09
C PHE A 385 19.73 6.53 8.42
N ARG A 386 19.56 5.42 7.70
CA ARG A 386 20.58 4.92 6.78
C ARG A 386 20.06 4.95 5.35
N LYS A 387 20.85 5.46 4.42
CA LYS A 387 20.56 5.30 2.99
C LYS A 387 20.53 3.82 2.61
N LEU A 388 19.87 3.48 1.50
CA LEU A 388 20.03 2.13 0.94
C LEU A 388 21.48 1.91 0.52
N SER A 389 21.90 0.65 0.42
CA SER A 389 23.21 0.27 -0.14
C SER A 389 22.96 -0.36 -1.50
N GLY A 390 23.23 0.41 -2.56
CA GLY A 390 22.93 0.03 -3.93
C GLY A 390 24.19 -0.10 -4.80
N SER A 391 24.06 -0.83 -5.89
CA SER A 391 25.11 -0.99 -6.91
C SER A 391 24.95 -0.05 -8.11
N GLN A 392 23.75 0.51 -8.30
CA GLN A 392 23.38 1.24 -9.52
C GLN A 392 23.66 2.76 -9.42
N ASP A 393 23.35 3.35 -8.27
CA ASP A 393 23.57 4.76 -7.97
C ASP A 393 24.16 4.91 -6.56
N ASN A 394 25.47 4.75 -6.48
CA ASN A 394 26.22 4.77 -5.23
C ASN A 394 26.35 6.17 -4.61
N ILE A 395 25.91 7.24 -5.28
CA ILE A 395 25.90 8.60 -4.71
C ILE A 395 24.68 8.74 -3.78
N VAL A 396 23.52 8.25 -4.23
CA VAL A 396 22.28 8.28 -3.45
C VAL A 396 22.22 7.10 -2.48
N ASN A 397 22.57 5.89 -2.94
CA ASN A 397 22.48 4.64 -2.18
C ASN A 397 23.87 4.17 -1.69
N ASP A 398 24.58 5.01 -0.94
CA ASP A 398 25.92 4.73 -0.39
C ASP A 398 25.91 3.89 0.91
N GLY A 399 24.75 3.58 1.48
CA GLY A 399 24.62 2.89 2.78
C GLY A 399 25.00 3.72 4.01
N GLY A 400 25.30 5.00 3.81
CA GLY A 400 25.74 5.95 4.82
C GLY A 400 24.64 6.30 5.83
N LEU A 401 25.07 6.66 7.03
CA LEU A 401 24.20 7.26 8.05
C LEU A 401 23.91 8.71 7.67
N VAL A 402 22.65 9.13 7.80
CA VAL A 402 22.20 10.48 7.48
C VAL A 402 21.35 11.05 8.62
N SER A 403 21.61 12.32 8.95
CA SER A 403 20.81 13.14 9.87
C SER A 403 20.20 14.37 9.19
N TYR A 404 20.58 14.62 7.93
CA TYR A 404 19.95 15.61 7.05
C TYR A 404 20.03 15.13 5.60
N LEU A 405 19.17 15.69 4.76
CA LEU A 405 19.15 15.47 3.32
C LEU A 405 19.32 16.80 2.59
N VAL A 406 19.96 16.74 1.43
CA VAL A 406 19.91 17.79 0.41
C VAL A 406 19.13 17.22 -0.76
N LEU A 407 17.94 17.74 -1.01
CA LEU A 407 17.02 17.24 -2.04
C LEU A 407 16.83 18.30 -3.10
N GLY A 408 17.26 18.02 -4.33
CA GLY A 408 16.97 18.82 -5.52
C GLY A 408 15.48 18.80 -5.92
N PRO A 409 15.08 19.60 -6.92
CA PRO A 409 13.71 19.61 -7.41
C PRO A 409 13.27 18.24 -7.95
N GLY A 410 12.21 17.67 -7.37
CA GLY A 410 11.70 16.35 -7.75
C GLY A 410 12.48 15.17 -7.15
N ASP A 411 13.54 15.41 -6.37
CA ASP A 411 14.29 14.33 -5.73
C ASP A 411 13.39 13.55 -4.78
N GLY A 412 13.45 12.22 -4.91
CA GLY A 412 12.85 11.26 -4.00
C GLY A 412 13.93 10.35 -3.40
N ILE A 413 13.80 9.98 -2.14
CA ILE A 413 14.72 9.04 -1.48
C ILE A 413 13.98 8.07 -0.54
N LEU A 414 14.46 6.83 -0.49
CA LEU A 414 14.07 5.81 0.50
C LEU A 414 15.17 5.71 1.55
N LEU A 415 14.77 5.71 2.81
CA LEU A 415 15.67 5.63 3.95
C LEU A 415 15.28 4.46 4.84
N LYS A 416 16.29 3.75 5.37
CA LYS A 416 16.13 2.66 6.31
C LYS A 416 16.06 3.21 7.73
N ASN A 417 15.10 2.71 8.50
CA ASN A 417 15.11 2.89 9.95
C ASN A 417 16.36 2.22 10.51
N ILE A 418 17.04 2.91 11.43
CA ILE A 418 18.12 2.32 12.21
C ILE A 418 17.48 1.75 13.46
N PHE A 419 17.78 0.48 13.77
CA PHE A 419 17.43 -0.10 15.05
C PHE A 419 18.70 -0.49 15.80
N GLU A 420 19.03 0.22 16.87
CA GLU A 420 20.21 0.01 17.71
C GLU A 420 19.80 -0.61 19.04
N ILE A 421 20.18 -1.87 19.25
CA ILE A 421 20.00 -2.57 20.52
C ILE A 421 21.30 -2.62 21.34
N TYR A 422 22.24 -1.72 21.06
CA TYR A 422 23.52 -1.67 21.76
C TYR A 422 23.32 -1.18 23.20
N ASN A 423 24.11 -1.71 24.13
CA ASN A 423 24.04 -1.45 25.56
C ASN A 423 22.69 -1.76 26.23
N LEU A 424 21.77 -2.41 25.52
CA LEU A 424 20.49 -2.86 26.05
C LEU A 424 20.60 -4.28 26.59
N GLY A 425 20.31 -4.47 27.88
CA GLY A 425 20.34 -5.77 28.52
C GLY A 425 19.13 -6.62 28.16
N LEU A 426 19.28 -7.58 27.24
CA LEU A 426 18.22 -8.51 26.81
C LEU A 426 18.54 -9.96 27.22
N LEU A 427 17.51 -10.78 27.45
CA LEU A 427 17.64 -12.21 27.71
C LEU A 427 18.04 -12.95 26.43
N ASN A 428 19.10 -13.75 26.52
CA ASN A 428 19.59 -14.57 25.43
C ASN A 428 18.58 -15.66 25.03
N ASN A 429 18.44 -15.91 23.73
CA ASN A 429 17.51 -16.87 23.14
C ASN A 429 16.03 -16.53 23.39
N VAL A 430 15.68 -15.24 23.25
CA VAL A 430 14.31 -14.73 23.45
C VAL A 430 13.88 -13.90 22.24
N ASN A 431 12.60 -14.01 21.88
CA ASN A 431 11.96 -13.18 20.86
C ASN A 431 11.30 -11.98 21.55
N TYR A 432 11.65 -10.79 21.09
CA TYR A 432 11.13 -9.51 21.57
C TYR A 432 10.13 -8.95 20.56
N GLU A 433 8.99 -8.52 21.06
CA GLU A 433 8.06 -7.64 20.34
C GLU A 433 8.34 -6.20 20.77
N ILE A 434 8.60 -5.31 19.81
CA ILE A 434 8.96 -3.91 20.06
C ILE A 434 7.72 -3.05 19.82
N TYR A 435 7.41 -2.18 20.77
CA TYR A 435 6.29 -1.26 20.76
C TYR A 435 6.78 0.17 20.91
N SER A 436 6.12 1.12 20.24
CA SER A 436 6.28 2.55 20.49
C SER A 436 5.73 2.94 21.86
N HIS A 437 6.05 4.15 22.31
CA HIS A 437 5.52 4.71 23.55
C HIS A 437 3.98 4.77 23.60
N ASP A 438 3.30 4.89 22.45
CA ASP A 438 1.84 4.87 22.30
C ASP A 438 1.26 3.45 22.12
N LEU A 439 2.04 2.42 22.44
CA LEU A 439 1.64 1.00 22.46
C LEU A 439 1.28 0.40 21.08
N LYS A 440 1.79 0.98 19.98
CA LYS A 440 1.71 0.36 18.64
C LYS A 440 2.89 -0.56 18.41
N LYS A 441 2.62 -1.76 17.89
CA LYS A 441 3.67 -2.73 17.57
C LYS A 441 4.49 -2.22 16.38
N ILE A 442 5.80 -2.09 16.57
CA ILE A 442 6.76 -1.66 15.54
C ILE A 442 7.29 -2.88 14.77
N ARG A 443 7.89 -3.85 15.48
CA ARG A 443 8.52 -5.03 14.87
C ARG A 443 8.76 -6.15 15.86
N ASN A 444 9.18 -7.31 15.35
CA ASN A 444 9.78 -8.38 16.15
C ASN A 444 11.32 -8.32 16.07
N TYR A 445 12.00 -8.80 17.11
CA TYR A 445 13.44 -8.90 17.20
C TYR A 445 13.87 -10.16 17.98
N SER A 446 14.65 -11.05 17.38
CA SER A 446 15.17 -12.25 18.05
C SER A 446 16.58 -11.99 18.57
N PHE A 447 16.80 -12.12 19.88
CA PHE A 447 18.11 -11.93 20.49
C PHE A 447 18.78 -13.28 20.78
N PHE A 448 19.92 -13.54 20.14
CA PHE A 448 20.66 -14.79 20.30
C PHE A 448 22.18 -14.56 20.25
N ASN A 449 22.89 -15.14 21.21
CA ASN A 449 24.33 -15.25 21.25
C ASN A 449 24.75 -16.67 21.65
N LYS A 450 25.46 -17.35 20.73
CA LYS A 450 25.87 -18.75 20.89
C LYS A 450 26.88 -19.01 22.01
N TYR A 451 27.57 -17.99 22.50
CA TYR A 451 28.62 -18.14 23.53
C TYR A 451 28.08 -18.05 24.96
N TYR A 452 26.82 -17.67 25.13
CA TYR A 452 26.19 -17.50 26.44
C TYR A 452 25.02 -18.48 26.62
N LYS A 453 24.72 -18.81 27.87
CA LYS A 453 23.62 -19.71 28.21
C LYS A 453 22.27 -19.07 27.87
N ASN A 454 21.27 -19.91 27.62
CA ASN A 454 19.88 -19.46 27.47
C ASN A 454 19.45 -18.61 28.67
N LEU A 455 18.68 -17.56 28.40
CA LEU A 455 18.13 -16.63 29.39
C LEU A 455 19.19 -15.89 30.23
N SER A 456 20.47 -15.92 29.82
CA SER A 456 21.47 -15.00 30.37
C SER A 456 21.15 -13.58 29.89
N ARG A 457 21.15 -12.57 30.77
CA ARG A 457 20.94 -11.18 30.35
C ARG A 457 22.25 -10.59 29.80
N LEU A 458 22.25 -10.20 28.54
CA LEU A 458 23.42 -9.70 27.82
C LEU A 458 23.13 -8.34 27.21
N ALA A 459 24.16 -7.50 27.16
CA ALA A 459 24.16 -6.30 26.33
C ALA A 459 25.24 -6.43 25.26
N LEU A 460 24.93 -6.01 24.04
CA LEU A 460 25.92 -5.93 22.95
C LEU A 460 26.55 -4.54 22.94
N ASP A 461 27.85 -4.46 22.75
CA ASP A 461 28.46 -3.20 22.34
C ASP A 461 28.28 -2.96 20.82
N LYS A 462 28.74 -1.79 20.35
CA LYS A 462 28.68 -1.39 18.93
C LYS A 462 29.43 -2.32 17.96
N ASN A 463 30.32 -3.17 18.48
CA ASN A 463 31.06 -4.16 17.69
C ASN A 463 30.39 -5.55 17.74
N GLY A 464 29.26 -5.67 18.44
CA GLY A 464 28.55 -6.93 18.64
C GLY A 464 29.14 -7.80 19.75
N GLU A 465 30.08 -7.30 20.55
CA GLU A 465 30.61 -8.04 21.69
C GLU A 465 29.56 -8.07 22.81
N ALA A 466 29.18 -9.28 23.23
CA ALA A 466 28.21 -9.46 24.30
C ALA A 466 28.90 -9.51 25.66
N LYS A 467 28.33 -8.80 26.64
CA LYS A 467 28.70 -8.91 28.06
C LYS A 467 27.48 -9.19 28.91
N SER A 468 27.65 -10.02 29.93
CA SER A 468 26.60 -10.23 30.94
C SER A 468 26.31 -8.93 31.67
N THR A 469 25.04 -8.61 31.86
CA THR A 469 24.60 -7.39 32.54
C THR A 469 23.48 -7.69 33.53
N ALA A 470 23.34 -6.85 34.57
CA ALA A 470 22.21 -6.89 35.48
C ALA A 470 21.03 -6.10 34.88
N LYS A 471 19.81 -6.41 35.32
CA LYS A 471 18.65 -5.58 34.98
C LYS A 471 18.74 -4.27 35.78
N ASN A 472 18.69 -3.13 35.10
CA ASN A 472 18.60 -1.83 35.76
C ASN A 472 17.11 -1.43 35.88
N ILE A 473 16.67 -1.14 37.11
CA ILE A 473 15.27 -0.78 37.44
C ILE A 473 15.25 0.44 38.36
N SER A 474 16.14 1.40 38.09
CA SER A 474 16.18 2.69 38.79
C SER A 474 16.03 3.86 37.82
N ALA A 475 15.17 4.81 38.14
CA ALA A 475 14.95 6.05 37.38
C ALA A 475 14.34 7.12 38.30
N ASP A 476 14.41 8.38 37.90
CA ASP A 476 13.67 9.46 38.59
C ASP A 476 12.19 9.37 38.20
N VAL A 477 11.37 8.92 39.14
CA VAL A 477 9.93 8.74 38.90
C VAL A 477 9.08 9.84 39.56
N ASN A 478 9.70 10.67 40.41
CA ASN A 478 9.01 11.69 41.20
C ASN A 478 9.40 13.14 40.85
N GLY A 479 10.39 13.33 39.97
CA GLY A 479 10.83 14.61 39.43
C GLY A 479 11.83 15.37 40.32
N ASP A 480 12.44 14.71 41.31
CA ASP A 480 13.40 15.36 42.23
C ASP A 480 14.86 15.34 41.71
N LYS A 481 15.08 14.85 40.49
CA LYS A 481 16.36 14.68 39.80
C LYS A 481 17.28 13.63 40.44
N LYS A 482 16.73 12.75 41.29
CA LYS A 482 17.43 11.59 41.84
C LYS A 482 16.67 10.33 41.47
N SER A 483 17.39 9.23 41.28
CA SER A 483 16.75 7.97 40.90
C SER A 483 16.19 7.22 42.10
N GLU A 484 14.97 6.71 41.95
CA GLU A 484 14.34 5.74 42.84
C GLU A 484 14.70 4.31 42.43
N LYS A 485 14.71 3.40 43.42
CA LYS A 485 14.78 1.96 43.17
C LYS A 485 13.38 1.37 43.13
N ILE A 486 13.07 0.68 42.04
CA ILE A 486 11.78 0.01 41.86
C ILE A 486 11.96 -1.47 42.15
N TYR A 487 11.07 -2.06 42.96
CA TYR A 487 11.09 -3.48 43.28
C TYR A 487 9.83 -4.14 42.77
N ASP A 488 10.01 -5.21 41.99
CA ASP A 488 8.95 -6.03 41.46
C ASP A 488 8.59 -7.20 42.39
N ALA A 489 7.40 -7.74 42.21
CA ALA A 489 6.92 -8.86 43.03
C ALA A 489 7.47 -10.20 42.52
N ASN A 490 8.05 -10.97 43.43
CA ASN A 490 8.44 -12.36 43.15
C ASN A 490 7.23 -13.30 43.07
N PHE A 491 7.43 -14.47 42.48
CA PHE A 491 6.44 -15.55 42.46
C PHE A 491 5.92 -15.87 43.88
N GLY A 492 4.61 -16.11 43.98
CA GLY A 492 3.92 -16.41 45.24
C GLY A 492 3.61 -15.20 46.12
N LYS A 493 4.02 -13.99 45.73
CA LYS A 493 3.67 -12.73 46.42
C LYS A 493 2.61 -11.95 45.65
N GLU A 494 1.90 -11.08 46.35
CA GLU A 494 1.03 -10.08 45.72
C GLU A 494 1.82 -9.25 44.71
N SER A 495 1.18 -8.92 43.59
CA SER A 495 1.78 -8.18 42.48
C SER A 495 1.95 -6.68 42.78
N ASN A 496 2.56 -6.36 43.92
CA ASN A 496 2.81 -4.99 44.34
C ASN A 496 4.14 -4.50 43.78
N ILE A 497 4.11 -3.27 43.26
CA ILE A 497 5.30 -2.48 42.96
C ILE A 497 5.65 -1.68 44.20
N ASN A 498 6.92 -1.69 44.59
CA ASN A 498 7.42 -0.85 45.68
C ASN A 498 8.48 0.12 45.16
N ILE A 499 8.34 1.40 45.53
CA ILE A 499 9.22 2.49 45.09
C ILE A 499 9.97 3.00 46.32
N ILE A 500 11.30 2.89 46.27
CA ILE A 500 12.18 3.35 47.35
C ILE A 500 13.01 4.53 46.85
N ASP A 501 12.92 5.65 47.55
CA ASP A 501 13.85 6.75 47.43
C ASP A 501 15.25 6.25 47.81
N ALA A 502 16.16 6.20 46.85
CA ALA A 502 17.48 5.60 47.04
C ALA A 502 18.37 6.41 47.99
N ALA A 503 18.19 7.74 48.04
CA ALA A 503 19.00 8.62 48.86
C ALA A 503 18.57 8.58 50.34
N ARG A 504 17.27 8.43 50.59
CA ARG A 504 16.68 8.44 51.94
C ARG A 504 16.39 7.03 52.46
N ASN A 505 16.52 6.01 51.60
CA ASN A 505 16.12 4.62 51.86
C ASN A 505 14.68 4.52 52.42
N LYS A 506 13.76 5.29 51.82
CA LYS A 506 12.38 5.44 52.28
C LYS A 506 11.41 4.92 51.22
N LEU A 507 10.43 4.11 51.63
CA LEU A 507 9.30 3.76 50.76
C LEU A 507 8.48 5.00 50.47
N ILE A 508 8.34 5.36 49.19
CA ILE A 508 7.58 6.54 48.74
C ILE A 508 6.35 6.17 47.91
N GLY A 509 6.23 4.91 47.48
CA GLY A 509 5.06 4.40 46.77
C GLY A 509 4.94 2.88 46.88
N SER A 510 3.71 2.39 47.02
CA SER A 510 3.40 0.96 46.96
C SER A 510 1.98 0.75 46.42
N PHE A 511 1.84 -0.03 45.35
CA PHE A 511 0.54 -0.29 44.72
C PHE A 511 0.48 -1.64 43.99
N PRO A 512 -0.71 -2.27 43.86
CA PRO A 512 -0.88 -3.48 43.09
C PRO A 512 -0.94 -3.18 41.57
N ALA A 513 -0.10 -3.82 40.76
CA ALA A 513 -0.13 -3.69 39.29
C ALA A 513 -1.26 -4.53 38.65
N TYR A 514 -1.56 -5.69 39.26
CA TYR A 514 -2.59 -6.63 38.81
C TYR A 514 -3.53 -6.98 39.96
N ASN A 515 -4.55 -7.82 39.67
CA ASN A 515 -5.51 -8.26 40.66
C ASN A 515 -4.80 -8.78 41.93
N LYS A 516 -5.34 -8.47 43.11
CA LYS A 516 -4.83 -8.90 44.41
C LYS A 516 -4.64 -10.41 44.57
N GLU A 517 -5.20 -11.25 43.71
CA GLU A 517 -5.05 -12.72 43.69
C GLU A 517 -3.94 -13.19 42.72
N PHE A 518 -3.42 -12.29 41.88
CA PHE A 518 -2.34 -12.58 40.96
C PHE A 518 -1.04 -12.84 41.73
N ARG A 519 -0.43 -14.02 41.52
CA ARG A 519 0.78 -14.50 42.25
C ARG A 519 1.90 -14.96 41.33
N CYS A 520 1.80 -14.75 40.02
CA CYS A 520 2.74 -15.28 39.04
C CYS A 520 3.97 -14.39 38.80
N GLY A 521 4.28 -13.50 39.75
CA GLY A 521 5.42 -12.58 39.70
C GLY A 521 5.29 -11.49 38.63
N LEU A 522 6.21 -10.52 38.68
CA LEU A 522 6.28 -9.39 37.77
C LEU A 522 7.65 -9.28 37.09
N ARG A 523 7.67 -8.57 35.97
CA ARG A 523 8.86 -7.97 35.38
C ARG A 523 8.58 -6.50 35.16
N VAL A 524 9.55 -5.68 35.54
CA VAL A 524 9.42 -4.22 35.48
C VAL A 524 10.52 -3.62 34.63
N ALA A 525 10.17 -2.61 33.84
CA ALA A 525 11.11 -1.65 33.26
C ALA A 525 10.65 -0.23 33.65
N VAL A 526 11.58 0.71 33.66
CA VAL A 526 11.33 2.09 34.09
C VAL A 526 12.04 3.03 33.14
N ALA A 527 11.32 3.96 32.55
CA ALA A 527 11.85 5.00 31.68
C ALA A 527 10.80 6.10 31.48
N ASP A 528 11.25 7.30 31.18
CA ASP A 528 10.39 8.38 30.67
C ASP A 528 10.08 8.06 29.20
N ILE A 529 8.88 7.54 28.95
CA ILE A 529 8.49 7.06 27.61
C ILE A 529 7.72 8.10 26.82
N ASP A 530 7.12 9.10 27.48
CA ASP A 530 6.39 10.19 26.82
C ASP A 530 7.11 11.55 26.89
N ASN A 531 8.35 11.55 27.41
CA ASN A 531 9.26 12.68 27.48
C ASN A 531 8.66 13.87 28.27
N ASP A 532 7.87 13.56 29.31
CA ASP A 532 7.28 14.56 30.21
C ASP A 532 8.24 14.96 31.35
N GLY A 533 9.40 14.31 31.44
CA GLY A 533 10.43 14.52 32.44
C GLY A 533 10.28 13.63 33.68
N LEU A 534 9.28 12.75 33.73
CA LEU A 534 9.06 11.76 34.79
C LEU A 534 9.09 10.35 34.21
N ALA A 535 9.77 9.42 34.87
CA ALA A 535 9.79 8.05 34.38
C ALA A 535 8.51 7.26 34.73
N GLU A 536 7.99 6.53 33.75
CA GLU A 536 6.91 5.55 33.90
C GLU A 536 7.40 4.22 34.44
N ILE A 537 6.49 3.50 35.11
CA ILE A 537 6.69 2.12 35.56
C ILE A 537 5.92 1.18 34.62
N ILE A 538 6.66 0.43 33.82
CA ILE A 538 6.11 -0.52 32.84
C ILE A 538 6.20 -1.93 33.42
N THR A 539 5.06 -2.62 33.46
CA THR A 539 4.92 -3.94 34.09
C THR A 539 4.37 -4.96 33.10
N VAL A 540 4.91 -6.18 33.17
CA VAL A 540 4.34 -7.40 32.57
C VAL A 540 4.37 -8.53 33.61
N PRO A 541 3.49 -9.54 33.51
CA PRO A 541 3.62 -10.77 34.28
C PRO A 541 4.99 -11.43 34.10
N ALA A 542 5.58 -11.99 35.15
CA ALA A 542 6.73 -12.88 34.94
C ALA A 542 6.30 -14.17 34.23
N TYR A 543 5.13 -14.71 34.61
CA TYR A 543 4.41 -15.76 33.90
C TYR A 543 2.91 -15.45 33.90
N GLY A 544 2.20 -15.69 32.80
CA GLY A 544 0.75 -15.50 32.76
C GLY A 544 0.23 -15.03 31.40
N GLY A 545 -0.84 -14.23 31.41
CA GLY A 545 -1.39 -13.64 30.19
C GLY A 545 -0.55 -12.46 29.66
N PRO A 546 -0.64 -12.13 28.36
CA PRO A 546 0.19 -11.12 27.71
C PRO A 546 -0.32 -9.69 27.97
N HIS A 547 -0.38 -9.27 29.25
CA HIS A 547 -0.97 -7.98 29.65
C HIS A 547 0.11 -7.01 30.13
N LEU A 548 0.42 -6.01 29.32
CA LEU A 548 1.31 -4.92 29.71
C LEU A 548 0.51 -3.77 30.33
N LYS A 549 1.04 -3.18 31.40
CA LYS A 549 0.49 -1.97 32.04
C LYS A 549 1.57 -0.95 32.37
N ILE A 550 1.23 0.32 32.19
CA ILE A 550 2.09 1.48 32.42
C ILE A 550 1.48 2.31 33.54
N PHE A 551 2.27 2.66 34.54
CA PHE A 551 1.84 3.44 35.70
C PHE A 551 2.72 4.67 35.94
N ASP A 552 2.15 5.71 36.55
CA ASP A 552 2.93 6.75 37.24
C ASP A 552 3.44 6.23 38.62
N HIS A 553 4.30 7.01 39.28
CA HIS A 553 4.83 6.64 40.61
C HIS A 553 3.77 6.56 41.72
N LYS A 554 2.56 7.09 41.49
CA LYS A 554 1.42 7.02 42.43
C LYS A 554 0.55 5.79 42.17
N GLY A 555 0.89 4.96 41.19
CA GLY A 555 0.15 3.77 40.81
C GLY A 555 -1.07 4.07 39.93
N ARG A 556 -1.16 5.26 39.32
CA ARG A 556 -2.23 5.56 38.37
C ARG A 556 -1.87 4.97 37.01
N LEU A 557 -2.82 4.30 36.39
CA LEU A 557 -2.65 3.69 35.08
C LEU A 557 -2.57 4.77 33.99
N LYS A 558 -1.46 4.84 33.25
CA LYS A 558 -1.29 5.70 32.06
C LYS A 558 -1.67 4.97 30.76
N GLY A 559 -1.50 3.65 30.71
CA GLY A 559 -1.87 2.84 29.53
C GLY A 559 -1.79 1.33 29.77
N GLU A 560 -2.48 0.56 28.94
CA GLU A 560 -2.42 -0.91 28.96
C GLU A 560 -2.70 -1.53 27.60
N ILE A 561 -2.11 -2.70 27.33
CA ILE A 561 -2.41 -3.52 26.14
C ILE A 561 -2.36 -5.01 26.45
N PHE A 562 -3.18 -5.78 25.74
CA PHE A 562 -2.94 -7.21 25.54
C PHE A 562 -2.18 -7.38 24.23
N PHE A 563 -0.86 -7.63 24.31
CA PHE A 563 0.02 -7.66 23.13
C PHE A 563 -0.09 -8.96 22.31
N ASN A 564 -0.76 -9.99 22.86
CA ASN A 564 -1.04 -11.24 22.19
C ASN A 564 -2.42 -11.77 22.62
N SER A 565 -2.82 -12.96 22.15
CA SER A 565 -4.05 -13.64 22.56
C SER A 565 -4.17 -13.67 24.08
N LYS A 566 -5.31 -13.23 24.62
CA LYS A 566 -5.58 -13.22 26.08
C LYS A 566 -5.47 -14.60 26.73
N ASN A 567 -5.53 -15.67 25.92
CA ASN A 567 -5.40 -17.05 26.36
C ASN A 567 -3.95 -17.56 26.37
N LEU A 568 -3.00 -16.83 25.77
CA LEU A 568 -1.59 -17.19 25.82
C LEU A 568 -1.12 -17.23 27.28
N ARG A 569 -0.35 -18.26 27.62
CA ARG A 569 0.37 -18.35 28.90
C ARG A 569 1.84 -18.60 28.60
N ALA A 570 2.68 -17.63 28.92
CA ALA A 570 4.12 -17.69 28.66
C ALA A 570 4.89 -16.98 29.77
N ASN A 571 6.22 -17.13 29.74
CA ASN A 571 7.11 -16.29 30.50
C ASN A 571 7.41 -15.01 29.71
N TYR A 572 7.50 -13.90 30.41
CA TYR A 572 7.81 -12.61 29.78
C TYR A 572 9.06 -11.95 30.35
N ASP A 573 9.65 -11.06 29.56
CA ASP A 573 10.62 -10.04 29.99
C ASP A 573 10.20 -8.69 29.43
N VAL A 574 10.70 -7.61 30.03
CA VAL A 574 10.49 -6.27 29.51
C VAL A 574 11.77 -5.46 29.64
N ALA A 575 12.09 -4.74 28.57
CA ALA A 575 13.16 -3.76 28.49
C ALA A 575 12.64 -2.50 27.80
N VAL A 576 13.31 -1.38 28.04
CA VAL A 576 12.95 -0.09 27.45
C VAL A 576 14.22 0.60 26.99
N ALA A 577 14.20 1.13 25.77
CA ALA A 577 15.29 1.91 25.20
C ALA A 577 14.79 2.65 23.97
N ASP A 578 15.39 3.81 23.70
CA ASP A 578 15.37 4.40 22.37
C ASP A 578 16.19 3.48 21.45
N VAL A 579 15.49 2.64 20.70
CA VAL A 579 16.15 1.72 19.75
C VAL A 579 16.11 2.28 18.35
N ASN A 580 15.29 3.28 18.04
CA ASN A 580 15.14 3.83 16.69
C ASN A 580 15.82 5.20 16.50
N ASN A 581 16.51 5.73 17.52
CA ASN A 581 17.14 7.05 17.60
C ASN A 581 16.16 8.21 17.38
N ASP A 582 14.93 8.12 17.90
CA ASP A 582 13.92 9.18 17.84
C ASP A 582 13.79 10.03 19.11
N ASN A 583 14.62 9.73 20.12
CA ASN A 583 14.59 10.31 21.47
C ASN A 583 13.33 9.99 22.28
N LEU A 584 12.46 9.10 21.79
CA LEU A 584 11.41 8.45 22.55
C LEU A 584 11.85 7.02 22.86
N MET A 585 11.29 6.45 23.91
CA MET A 585 11.68 5.12 24.37
C MET A 585 10.70 4.06 23.84
N GLU A 586 11.23 3.04 23.18
CA GLU A 586 10.46 1.85 22.81
C GLU A 586 10.38 0.85 23.95
N ILE A 587 9.27 0.10 23.98
CA ILE A 587 9.04 -0.99 24.93
C ILE A 587 9.30 -2.32 24.20
N LEU A 588 10.25 -3.09 24.70
CA LEU A 588 10.61 -4.42 24.19
C LEU A 588 10.06 -5.49 25.13
N ILE A 589 9.13 -6.31 24.63
CA ILE A 589 8.48 -7.38 25.37
C ILE A 589 9.04 -8.74 24.91
N GLY A 590 9.84 -9.36 25.77
CA GLY A 590 10.38 -10.70 25.51
C GLY A 590 9.35 -11.78 25.81
N ILE A 591 9.18 -12.76 24.92
CA ILE A 591 8.27 -13.90 25.07
C ILE A 591 9.10 -15.19 24.98
N TYR A 592 9.02 -16.04 26.01
CA TYR A 592 9.72 -17.32 26.06
C TYR A 592 8.93 -18.37 26.84
N ASN A 593 9.25 -19.64 26.58
CA ASN A 593 8.66 -20.79 27.26
C ASN A 593 9.51 -21.22 28.45
#